data_AF-A0A7Y5IVT0-F1
#
_entry.id   AF-A0A7Y5IVT0-F1
#
_cell.length_a   1.000
_cell.length_b   1.000
_cell.length_c   1.000
_cell.angle_alpha   90.00
_cell.angle_beta   90.00
_cell.angle_gamma   90.00
#
_symmetry.space_group_name_H-M   'P 1'
#
loop_
_entity.id
_entity.type
_entity.pdbx_description
1 polymer ?
#
loop_
_entity_poly.entity_id
_entity_poly.type
_entity_poly.pdbx_seq_one_letter_code
_entity_poly.pdbx_strand_id
1 'polypeptide(L)'
;MRPRLARLAYALILAWLALFFAYPLLRTIQGGFQDEGGAFTLAFLIEVFRNPIYLEGLRNSFLLAVATTGLVALIAIPLALIQARYRFPGKGVFGALILVPMILPPFVGALGLRQFWGQAGVLNALLAKVGLSPDPPIDW
;
A
#
# COMPACT_ATOMS: atom_id res chain seq x y z
N MET A 1 -18.68 -12.89 -35.99
CA MET A 1 -17.28 -13.24 -35.65
C MET A 1 -17.19 -14.73 -35.34
N ARG A 2 -16.27 -15.49 -35.95
CA ARG A 2 -16.14 -16.94 -35.69
C ARG A 2 -15.59 -17.16 -34.27
N PRO A 3 -16.27 -17.91 -33.38
CA PRO A 3 -15.89 -18.06 -31.97
C PRO A 3 -14.53 -18.75 -31.75
N ARG A 4 -13.93 -19.33 -32.79
CA ARG A 4 -12.56 -19.88 -32.77
C ARG A 4 -11.49 -18.78 -32.89
N LEU A 5 -11.72 -17.77 -33.73
CA LEU A 5 -10.79 -16.65 -33.91
C LEU A 5 -10.71 -15.78 -32.64
N ALA A 6 -11.85 -15.53 -31.99
CA ALA A 6 -11.89 -14.77 -30.74
C ALA A 6 -11.11 -15.46 -29.61
N ARG A 7 -11.23 -16.79 -29.48
CA ARG A 7 -10.47 -17.58 -28.49
C ARG A 7 -8.96 -17.57 -28.75
N LEU A 8 -8.56 -17.67 -30.02
CA LEU A 8 -7.15 -17.60 -30.41
C LEU A 8 -6.56 -16.21 -30.14
N ALA A 9 -7.27 -15.14 -30.50
CA ALA A 9 -6.86 -13.78 -30.20
C ALA A 9 -6.71 -13.55 -28.69
N TYR A 10 -7.70 -14.01 -27.90
CA TYR A 10 -7.63 -13.93 -26.44
C TYR A 10 -6.45 -14.72 -25.86
N ALA A 11 -6.23 -15.96 -26.30
CA ALA A 11 -5.10 -16.78 -25.87
C ALA A 11 -3.75 -16.15 -26.23
N LEU A 12 -3.64 -15.54 -27.42
CA LEU A 12 -2.43 -14.83 -27.85
C LEU A 12 -2.15 -13.60 -26.98
N ILE A 13 -3.19 -12.81 -26.68
CA ILE A 13 -3.07 -11.64 -25.79
C ILE A 13 -2.65 -12.07 -24.39
N LEU A 14 -3.26 -13.13 -23.85
CA LEU A 14 -2.87 -13.67 -22.54
C LEU A 14 -1.44 -14.20 -22.54
N ALA A 15 -1.03 -14.94 -23.58
CA ALA A 15 0.33 -15.46 -23.69
C ALA A 15 1.35 -14.31 -23.77
N TRP A 16 1.03 -13.26 -24.53
CA TRP A 16 1.86 -12.06 -24.63
C TRP A 16 1.99 -11.34 -23.28
N LEU A 17 0.86 -11.08 -22.60
CA LEU A 17 0.86 -10.46 -21.28
C LEU A 17 1.62 -11.29 -20.25
N ALA A 18 1.40 -12.60 -20.23
CA ALA A 18 2.09 -13.52 -19.34
C ALA A 18 3.60 -13.50 -19.61
N LEU A 19 4.03 -13.57 -20.86
CA LEU A 19 5.46 -13.54 -21.21
C LEU A 19 6.10 -12.19 -20.87
N PHE A 20 5.42 -11.09 -21.15
CA PHE A 20 5.90 -9.75 -20.85
C PHE A 20 6.06 -9.48 -19.35
N PHE A 21 5.17 -10.00 -18.50
CA PHE A 21 5.27 -9.86 -17.04
C PHE A 21 6.17 -10.92 -16.40
N ALA A 22 6.08 -12.18 -16.83
CA ALA A 22 6.85 -13.27 -16.25
C ALA A 22 8.33 -13.14 -16.56
N TYR A 23 8.71 -12.69 -17.76
CA TYR A 23 10.11 -12.54 -18.14
C TYR A 23 10.92 -11.63 -17.19
N PRO A 24 10.54 -10.35 -16.95
CA PRO A 24 11.28 -9.49 -16.03
C PRO A 24 11.24 -10.02 -14.60
N LEU A 25 10.12 -10.60 -14.15
CA LEU A 25 10.03 -11.20 -12.82
C LEU A 25 11.02 -12.35 -12.65
N LEU A 26 11.11 -13.25 -13.63
CA LEU A 26 12.08 -14.35 -13.64
C LEU A 26 13.51 -13.82 -13.67
N ARG A 27 13.79 -12.75 -14.43
CA ARG A 27 15.12 -12.12 -14.47
C ARG A 27 15.50 -11.48 -13.13
N THR A 28 14.56 -10.83 -12.45
CA THR A 28 14.77 -10.29 -11.10
C THR A 28 15.02 -11.39 -10.08
N ILE A 29 14.26 -12.49 -10.14
CA ILE A 29 14.47 -13.64 -9.26
C ILE A 29 15.84 -14.27 -9.52
N GLN A 30 16.19 -14.52 -10.79
CA GLN A 30 17.51 -15.06 -11.16
C GLN A 30 18.66 -14.16 -10.70
N GLY A 31 18.51 -12.84 -10.82
CA GLY A 31 19.51 -11.88 -10.33
C GLY A 31 19.72 -11.95 -8.81
N GLY A 32 18.70 -12.34 -8.03
CA GLY A 32 18.85 -12.57 -6.59
C GLY A 32 19.68 -13.81 -6.24
N PHE A 33 19.91 -14.71 -7.19
CA PHE A 33 20.69 -15.95 -7.03
C PHE A 33 21.96 -15.97 -7.88
N GLN A 34 22.31 -14.89 -8.58
CA GLN A 34 23.49 -14.83 -9.45
C GLN A 34 24.40 -13.69 -9.00
N ASP A 35 25.68 -13.98 -8.86
CA ASP A 35 26.72 -12.96 -8.62
C ASP A 35 27.02 -12.17 -9.91
N GLU A 36 27.82 -11.10 -9.82
CA GLU A 36 28.19 -10.26 -10.98
C GLU A 36 28.80 -11.07 -12.14
N GLY A 37 29.46 -12.20 -11.82
CA GLY A 37 30.03 -13.15 -12.79
C GLY A 37 29.07 -14.22 -13.33
N GLY A 38 27.79 -14.22 -12.93
CA GLY A 38 26.78 -15.20 -13.35
C GLY A 38 26.82 -16.55 -12.60
N ALA A 39 27.69 -16.69 -11.60
CA ALA A 39 27.73 -17.87 -10.74
C ALA A 39 26.55 -17.90 -9.77
N PHE A 40 26.03 -19.09 -9.47
CA PHE A 40 24.94 -19.25 -8.51
C PHE A 40 25.42 -18.90 -7.08
N THR A 41 24.71 -18.01 -6.39
CA THR A 41 25.03 -17.56 -5.03
C THR A 41 23.78 -17.47 -4.16
N LEU A 42 23.93 -17.81 -2.87
CA LEU A 42 22.92 -17.60 -1.83
C LEU A 42 23.31 -16.46 -0.89
N ALA A 43 24.41 -15.75 -1.17
CA ALA A 43 24.95 -14.71 -0.30
C ALA A 43 23.93 -13.59 -0.07
N PHE A 44 23.27 -13.10 -1.11
CA PHE A 44 22.25 -12.05 -1.00
C PHE A 44 21.06 -12.47 -0.15
N LEU A 45 20.61 -13.72 -0.25
CA LEU A 45 19.51 -14.24 0.57
C LEU A 45 19.91 -14.34 2.04
N ILE A 46 21.12 -14.84 2.32
CA ILE A 46 21.64 -14.94 3.69
C ILE A 46 21.86 -13.55 4.29
N GLU A 47 22.30 -12.57 3.47
CA GLU A 47 22.52 -11.19 3.88
C GLU A 47 21.24 -10.53 4.41
N VAL A 48 20.08 -10.85 3.84
CA VAL A 48 18.77 -10.37 4.36
C VAL A 48 18.57 -10.73 5.84
N PHE A 49 19.04 -11.90 6.27
CA PHE A 49 18.90 -12.38 7.66
C PHE A 49 20.10 -12.03 8.55
N ARG A 50 21.21 -11.58 7.98
CA ARG A 50 22.39 -11.13 8.75
C ARG A 50 22.38 -9.64 8.99
N ASN A 51 21.86 -8.87 8.04
CA ASN A 51 21.85 -7.43 8.11
C ASN A 51 20.71 -6.94 9.02
N PRO A 52 21.01 -6.25 10.13
CA PRO A 52 20.00 -5.79 11.06
C PRO A 52 19.02 -4.80 10.43
N ILE A 53 19.45 -4.00 9.45
CA ILE A 53 18.59 -3.02 8.76
C ILE A 53 17.53 -3.74 7.93
N TYR A 54 17.89 -4.82 7.23
CA TYR A 54 16.93 -5.60 6.44
C TYR A 54 15.93 -6.35 7.33
N LEU A 55 16.40 -6.94 8.43
CA LEU A 55 15.52 -7.59 9.41
C LEU A 55 14.56 -6.60 10.07
N GLU A 56 15.04 -5.41 10.46
CA GLU A 56 14.22 -4.36 11.03
C GLU A 56 13.15 -3.91 10.03
N GLY A 57 13.54 -3.64 8.78
CA GLY A 57 12.62 -3.28 7.70
C GLY A 57 11.55 -4.36 7.45
N LEU A 58 11.95 -5.64 7.44
CA LEU A 58 11.02 -6.76 7.27
C LEU A 58 10.03 -6.87 8.42
N ARG A 59 10.52 -6.78 9.67
CA ARG A 59 9.67 -6.82 10.88
C ARG A 59 8.69 -5.65 10.89
N ASN A 60 9.17 -4.43 10.62
CA ASN A 60 8.35 -3.23 10.62
C ASN A 60 7.27 -3.32 9.53
N SER A 61 7.62 -3.76 8.32
CA SER A 61 6.67 -3.94 7.23
C SER A 61 5.60 -4.99 7.56
N PHE A 62 6.00 -6.10 8.17
CA PHE A 62 5.08 -7.16 8.58
C PHE A 62 4.13 -6.69 9.68
N LEU A 63 4.65 -6.05 10.73
CA LEU A 63 3.85 -5.49 11.81
C LEU A 63 2.88 -4.43 11.27
N LEU A 64 3.35 -3.54 10.39
CA LEU A 64 2.52 -2.54 9.76
C LEU A 64 1.41 -3.19 8.92
N ALA A 65 1.71 -4.21 8.12
CA ALA A 65 0.71 -4.91 7.32
C ALA A 65 -0.38 -5.57 8.18
N VAL A 66 0.00 -6.27 9.25
CA VAL A 66 -0.95 -6.95 10.14
C VAL A 66 -1.78 -5.93 10.93
N ALA A 67 -1.14 -4.93 11.53
CA ALA A 67 -1.81 -3.91 12.33
C ALA A 67 -2.79 -3.08 11.48
N THR A 68 -2.36 -2.62 10.30
CA THR A 68 -3.22 -1.84 9.38
C THR A 68 -4.37 -2.69 8.86
N THR A 69 -4.12 -3.93 8.43
CA THR A 69 -5.20 -4.82 7.97
C THR A 69 -6.22 -5.08 9.07
N GLY A 70 -5.76 -5.37 10.29
CA GLY A 70 -6.63 -5.60 11.44
C GLY A 70 -7.47 -4.36 11.79
N LEU A 71 -6.84 -3.19 11.89
CA LEU A 71 -7.52 -1.94 12.21
C LEU A 71 -8.52 -1.54 11.12
N VAL A 72 -8.12 -1.66 9.85
CA VAL A 72 -9.00 -1.38 8.70
C VAL A 72 -10.15 -2.35 8.67
N ALA A 73 -9.95 -3.65 8.88
CA ALA A 73 -11.04 -4.63 8.93
C ALA A 73 -12.02 -4.31 10.07
N LEU A 74 -11.50 -3.95 11.25
CA LEU A 74 -12.32 -3.60 12.41
C LEU A 74 -13.23 -2.39 12.15
N ILE A 75 -12.77 -1.41 11.36
CA ILE A 75 -13.53 -0.20 11.04
C ILE A 75 -14.39 -0.40 9.79
N ALA A 76 -13.79 -0.87 8.69
CA ALA A 76 -14.44 -0.96 7.39
C ALA A 76 -15.55 -2.01 7.35
N ILE A 77 -15.44 -3.15 8.06
CA ILE A 77 -16.48 -4.17 8.06
C ILE A 77 -17.78 -3.64 8.69
N PRO A 78 -17.79 -3.06 9.91
CA PRO A 78 -18.97 -2.41 10.46
C PRO A 78 -19.55 -1.34 9.54
N LEU A 79 -18.71 -0.45 8.99
CA LEU A 79 -19.18 0.60 8.08
C LEU A 79 -19.82 0.03 6.81
N ALA A 80 -19.24 -1.01 6.22
CA ALA A 80 -19.79 -1.71 5.07
C ALA A 80 -21.13 -2.39 5.40
N LEU A 81 -21.25 -3.00 6.59
CA LEU A 81 -22.51 -3.60 7.06
C LEU A 81 -23.59 -2.55 7.26
N ILE A 82 -23.27 -1.41 7.88
CA ILE A 82 -24.21 -0.30 8.08
C ILE A 82 -24.69 0.21 6.71
N GLN A 83 -23.75 0.46 5.80
CA GLN A 83 -24.05 0.94 4.45
C GLN A 83 -24.86 -0.07 3.64
N ALA A 84 -24.62 -1.37 3.79
CA ALA A 84 -25.34 -2.41 3.05
C ALA A 84 -26.75 -2.67 3.62
N ARG A 85 -26.91 -2.66 4.94
CA ARG A 85 -28.13 -3.15 5.62
C ARG A 85 -29.13 -2.05 5.98
N TYR A 86 -28.70 -0.82 6.24
CA TYR A 86 -29.58 0.24 6.75
C TYR A 86 -29.89 1.31 5.69
N ARG A 87 -31.02 1.98 5.86
CA ARG A 87 -31.39 3.19 5.11
C ARG A 87 -31.42 4.35 6.10
N PHE A 88 -30.60 5.36 5.89
CA PHE A 88 -30.47 6.54 6.76
C PHE A 88 -30.29 7.81 5.91
N PRO A 89 -30.70 9.00 6.40
CA PRO A 89 -30.49 10.24 5.68
C PRO A 89 -28.99 10.52 5.49
N GLY A 90 -28.58 10.91 4.29
CA GLY A 90 -27.15 11.16 3.97
C GLY A 90 -26.34 9.92 3.56
N LYS A 91 -26.96 8.74 3.42
CA LYS A 91 -26.31 7.49 2.97
C LYS A 91 -25.46 7.63 1.70
N GLY A 92 -25.89 8.46 0.75
CA GLY A 92 -25.15 8.74 -0.48
C GLY A 92 -23.85 9.51 -0.23
N VAL A 93 -23.90 10.55 0.61
CA VAL A 93 -22.71 11.33 1.00
C VAL A 93 -21.74 10.45 1.77
N PHE A 94 -22.23 9.65 2.71
CA PHE A 94 -21.41 8.71 3.47
C PHE A 94 -20.69 7.70 2.54
N GLY A 95 -21.40 7.14 1.56
CA GLY A 95 -20.80 6.26 0.55
C GLY A 95 -19.74 6.98 -0.30
N ALA A 96 -19.98 8.23 -0.69
CA ALA A 96 -19.02 9.03 -1.44
C ALA A 96 -17.75 9.30 -0.61
N LEU A 97 -17.88 9.64 0.67
CA LEU A 97 -16.75 9.88 1.58
C LEU A 97 -15.85 8.64 1.73
N ILE A 98 -16.44 7.44 1.79
CA ILE A 98 -15.68 6.18 1.83
C ILE A 98 -14.86 5.98 0.55
N LEU A 99 -15.34 6.46 -0.60
CA LEU A 99 -14.67 6.31 -1.88
C LEU A 99 -13.58 7.35 -2.13
N VAL A 100 -13.62 8.50 -1.45
CA VAL A 100 -12.64 9.59 -1.63
C VAL A 100 -11.19 9.08 -1.55
N PRO A 101 -10.77 8.33 -0.52
CA PRO A 101 -9.39 7.85 -0.41
C PRO A 101 -8.97 6.90 -1.53
N MET A 102 -9.92 6.21 -2.17
CA MET A 102 -9.61 5.29 -3.28
C MET A 102 -9.30 6.02 -4.59
N ILE A 103 -9.81 7.25 -4.74
CA ILE A 103 -9.59 8.10 -5.92
C ILE A 103 -8.31 8.92 -5.74
N LEU A 104 -7.96 9.26 -4.49
CA LEU A 104 -6.75 10.00 -4.19
C LEU A 104 -5.51 9.18 -4.60
N PRO A 105 -4.56 9.77 -5.35
CA PRO A 105 -3.27 9.15 -5.57
C PRO A 105 -2.60 8.85 -4.21
N PRO A 106 -1.87 7.73 -4.07
CA PRO A 106 -1.24 7.35 -2.81
C PRO A 106 -0.36 8.46 -2.21
N PHE A 107 0.33 9.20 -3.07
CA PHE A 107 1.19 10.31 -2.68
C PHE A 107 0.42 11.49 -2.06
N VAL A 108 -0.78 11.79 -2.56
CA VAL A 108 -1.62 12.87 -2.02
C VAL A 108 -2.08 12.54 -0.61
N GLY A 109 -2.42 11.27 -0.34
CA GLY A 109 -2.74 10.81 1.01
C GLY A 109 -1.58 11.01 1.99
N ALA A 110 -0.37 10.61 1.59
CA ALA A 110 0.83 10.77 2.43
C ALA A 110 1.14 12.24 2.74
N LEU A 111 1.10 13.12 1.74
CA LEU A 111 1.31 14.55 1.94
C LEU A 111 0.22 15.19 2.80
N GLY A 112 -1.05 14.81 2.60
CA GLY A 112 -2.16 15.30 3.40
C GLY A 112 -1.99 14.95 4.88
N LEU A 113 -1.59 13.70 5.18
CA LEU A 113 -1.27 13.29 6.55
C LEU A 113 -0.10 14.10 7.12
N ARG A 114 1.01 14.25 6.38
CA ARG A 114 2.15 15.06 6.83
C ARG A 114 1.78 16.52 7.07
N GLN A 115 0.93 17.11 6.23
CA GLN A 115 0.47 18.50 6.41
C GLN A 115 -0.42 18.66 7.63
N PHE A 116 -1.07 17.59 8.07
CA PHE A 116 -1.95 17.62 9.24
C PHE A 116 -1.19 17.28 10.54
N TRP A 117 -0.35 16.24 10.50
CA TRP A 117 0.33 15.63 11.64
C TRP A 117 1.79 16.09 11.82
N GLY A 118 2.43 16.69 10.82
CA GLY A 118 3.83 17.08 10.93
C GLY A 118 4.06 18.25 11.90
N GLN A 119 5.33 18.54 12.19
CA GLN A 119 5.72 19.63 13.11
C GLN A 119 5.06 20.98 12.81
N ALA A 120 5.02 21.39 11.53
CA ALA A 120 4.35 22.62 11.07
C ALA A 120 2.90 22.36 10.59
N GLY A 121 2.31 21.25 11.01
CA GLY A 121 1.02 20.78 10.56
C GLY A 121 -0.16 21.48 11.22
N VAL A 122 -1.35 21.24 10.67
CA VAL A 122 -2.59 21.86 11.12
C VAL A 122 -2.86 21.58 12.61
N LEU A 123 -2.58 20.37 13.10
CA LEU A 123 -2.82 20.01 14.49
C LEU A 123 -1.97 20.84 15.46
N ASN A 124 -0.66 20.92 15.24
CA ASN A 124 0.24 21.72 16.07
C ASN A 124 -0.09 23.22 15.99
N ALA A 125 -0.46 23.72 14.81
CA ALA A 125 -0.90 25.12 14.65
C ALA A 125 -2.18 25.42 15.45
N LEU A 126 -3.11 24.47 15.53
CA LEU A 126 -4.32 24.62 16.36
C LEU A 126 -3.99 24.55 17.85
N LEU A 127 -3.12 23.63 18.29
CA LEU A 127 -2.67 23.54 19.68
C LEU A 127 -1.97 24.82 20.13
N ALA A 128 -1.14 25.42 19.27
CA ALA A 128 -0.49 26.70 19.54
C ALA A 128 -1.50 27.83 19.76
N LYS A 129 -2.57 27.87 18.96
CA LYS A 129 -3.63 28.88 19.14
C LYS A 129 -4.39 28.74 20.45
N VAL A 130 -4.55 27.51 20.95
CA VAL A 130 -5.25 27.23 22.21
C VAL A 130 -4.29 27.29 23.42
N GLY A 131 -3.00 27.56 23.20
CA GLY A 131 -1.99 27.65 24.26
C GLY A 131 -1.53 26.29 24.81
N LEU A 132 -1.83 25.20 24.09
CA LEU A 132 -1.48 23.82 24.45
C LEU A 132 -0.33 23.25 23.60
N SER A 133 0.40 24.10 22.86
CA SER A 133 1.50 23.62 22.02
C SER A 133 2.71 23.21 22.87
N PRO A 134 3.25 22.00 22.63
CA PRO A 134 4.59 21.64 23.09
C PRO A 134 5.65 22.54 22.42
N ASP A 135 6.74 22.81 23.13
CA ASP A 135 7.95 23.48 22.61
C ASP A 135 9.17 22.57 22.86
N PRO A 136 9.75 21.93 21.83
CA PRO A 136 9.44 22.08 20.40
C PRO A 136 8.14 21.36 19.97
N PRO A 137 7.54 21.75 18.83
CA PRO A 137 6.38 21.06 18.25
C PRO A 137 6.66 19.57 17.98
N ILE A 138 5.71 18.71 18.33
CA ILE A 138 5.84 17.26 18.16
C ILE A 138 5.70 16.90 16.67
N ASP A 139 6.57 16.03 16.17
CA ASP A 139 6.39 15.35 14.89
C ASP A 139 5.66 14.03 15.17
N TRP A 140 4.35 14.03 14.89
CA TRP A 140 3.47 12.90 15.17
C TRP A 140 3.53 11.85 14.05
#